data_AF-X1U381-F1
#
_entry.id   AF-X1U381-F1
#
_cell.length_a   1.000
_cell.length_b   1.000
_cell.length_c   1.000
_cell.angle_alpha   90.00
_cell.angle_beta   90.00
_cell.angle_gamma   90.00
#
_symmetry.space_group_name_H-M   'P 1'
#
loop_
_entity.id
_entity.type
_entity.pdbx_description
1 polymer ?
#
loop_
_entity_poly.entity_id
_entity_poly.type
_entity_poly.pdbx_seq_one_letter_code
_entity_poly.pdbx_strand_id
1 'polypeptide(L)'
;NNALRLLNRYRERTCSFNDDIQGTGAVTFATIYSAVHAKKEKLKDQRYVFFGFGQAGYGIANTLVNALMEEGLSIREAKERIYPLGHSGLVLDDMKTHEYQVPFAHKREEVSGWKLQKDGQIGLFDTVLNTRATVLIGTSGVSGAFGEDVLKQMGKNTERPVILALSNPTKKSECTPEAASKATNEKCFIATGSPFPPVKIMGIEQKVPQCNNMYIFPGVGLGAIISMTPKVTDKMFTAASK
;
A
#
# COMPACT_ATOMS: atom_id res chain seq x y z
N ASN A 1 17.86 1.01 11.01
CA ASN A 1 16.93 1.66 10.05
C ASN A 1 16.90 3.17 10.33
N ASN A 2 17.59 4.00 9.54
CA ASN A 2 17.85 5.40 9.91
C ASN A 2 16.72 6.38 9.57
N ALA A 3 16.06 6.25 8.42
CA ALA A 3 15.07 7.24 7.96
C ALA A 3 13.92 7.46 8.97
N LEU A 4 13.24 6.38 9.39
CA LEU A 4 12.16 6.48 10.38
C LEU A 4 12.63 7.01 11.74
N ARG A 5 13.83 6.60 12.21
CA ARG A 5 14.43 7.10 13.45
C ARG A 5 14.69 8.61 13.39
N LEU A 6 15.23 9.09 12.26
CA LEU A 6 15.50 10.50 12.04
C LEU A 6 14.19 11.29 11.91
N LEU A 7 13.23 10.78 11.14
CA LEU A 7 11.90 11.37 11.02
C LEU A 7 11.26 11.57 12.39
N ASN A 8 11.17 10.51 13.21
CA ASN A 8 10.56 10.60 14.54
C ASN A 8 11.32 11.53 15.49
N ARG A 9 12.65 11.63 15.36
CA ARG A 9 13.46 12.53 16.19
C ARG A 9 13.28 14.00 15.83
N TYR A 10 13.12 14.33 14.55
CA TYR A 10 13.21 15.71 14.05
C TYR A 10 11.87 16.33 13.63
N ARG A 11 10.83 15.54 13.30
CA ARG A 11 9.55 16.06 12.80
C ARG A 11 8.83 17.03 13.74
N GLU A 12 9.04 16.93 15.05
CA GLU A 12 8.49 17.87 16.04
C GLU A 12 9.47 18.99 16.43
N ARG A 13 10.70 18.99 15.89
CA ARG A 13 11.77 19.95 16.27
C ARG A 13 12.16 20.90 15.15
N THR A 14 11.94 20.50 13.90
CA THR A 14 12.22 21.30 12.71
C THR A 14 11.22 20.95 11.62
N CYS A 15 10.88 21.94 10.79
CA CYS A 15 9.99 21.77 9.65
C CYS A 15 10.65 20.84 8.63
N SER A 16 10.34 19.55 8.76
CA SER A 16 10.97 18.46 8.02
C SER A 16 9.98 17.34 7.79
N PHE A 17 10.19 16.60 6.72
CA PHE A 17 9.46 15.39 6.39
C PHE A 17 10.42 14.42 5.68
N ASN A 18 10.02 13.16 5.54
CA ASN A 18 10.76 12.19 4.74
C ASN A 18 9.90 11.78 3.54
N ASP A 19 10.36 12.07 2.32
CA ASP A 19 9.59 11.84 1.10
C ASP A 19 9.38 10.35 0.78
N ASP A 20 10.36 9.49 1.08
CA ASP A 20 10.26 8.03 0.88
C ASP A 20 9.25 7.36 1.84
N ILE A 21 8.92 8.02 2.97
CA ILE A 21 7.94 7.53 3.95
C ILE A 21 6.60 8.25 3.73
N GLN A 22 6.58 9.57 3.89
CA GLN A 22 5.36 10.36 3.90
C GLN A 22 4.88 10.71 2.48
N GLY A 23 5.80 11.06 1.57
CA GLY A 23 5.46 11.34 0.17
C GLY A 23 5.00 10.10 -0.58
N THR A 24 5.72 8.98 -0.45
CA THR A 24 5.29 7.68 -0.96
C THR A 24 3.95 7.25 -0.34
N GLY A 25 3.77 7.47 0.96
CA GLY A 25 2.50 7.22 1.64
C GLY A 25 1.33 7.98 1.02
N ALA A 26 1.51 9.27 0.78
CA ALA A 26 0.53 10.16 0.19
C ALA A 26 0.18 9.80 -1.26
N VAL A 27 1.18 9.66 -2.15
CA VAL A 27 0.88 9.35 -3.56
C VAL A 27 0.23 7.97 -3.73
N THR A 28 0.64 7.00 -2.91
CA THR A 28 0.03 5.66 -2.91
C THR A 28 -1.41 5.75 -2.45
N PHE A 29 -1.67 6.49 -1.37
CA PHE A 29 -3.04 6.72 -0.91
C PHE A 29 -3.88 7.46 -1.96
N ALA A 30 -3.38 8.51 -2.61
CA ALA A 30 -4.08 9.21 -3.69
C ALA A 30 -4.47 8.27 -4.85
N THR A 31 -3.57 7.34 -5.18
CA THR A 31 -3.81 6.32 -6.21
C THR A 31 -4.93 5.35 -5.78
N ILE A 32 -4.87 4.85 -4.55
CA ILE A 32 -5.91 3.98 -3.97
C ILE A 32 -7.24 4.72 -3.92
N TYR A 33 -7.25 5.96 -3.42
CA TYR A 33 -8.43 6.80 -3.29
C TYR A 33 -9.11 7.00 -4.65
N SER A 34 -8.33 7.35 -5.67
CA SER A 34 -8.82 7.52 -7.05
C SER A 34 -9.42 6.22 -7.61
N ALA A 35 -8.74 5.09 -7.42
CA ALA A 35 -9.22 3.79 -7.89
C ALA A 35 -10.51 3.37 -7.17
N VAL A 36 -10.58 3.50 -5.84
CA VAL A 36 -11.78 3.17 -5.04
C VAL A 36 -12.96 4.09 -5.39
N HIS A 37 -12.69 5.38 -5.62
CA HIS A 37 -13.71 6.32 -6.07
C HIS A 37 -14.24 5.96 -7.48
N ALA A 38 -13.35 5.61 -8.42
CA ALA A 38 -13.73 5.13 -9.75
C ALA A 38 -14.53 3.81 -9.70
N LYS A 39 -14.30 2.97 -8.68
CA LYS A 39 -15.12 1.78 -8.40
C LYS A 39 -16.51 2.13 -7.85
N LYS A 40 -16.72 3.36 -7.35
CA LYS A 40 -17.90 3.79 -6.58
C LYS A 40 -18.04 3.01 -5.26
N GLU A 41 -16.92 2.69 -4.64
CA GLU A 41 -16.85 1.99 -3.36
C GLU A 41 -16.29 2.92 -2.27
N LYS A 42 -16.26 2.45 -1.02
CA LYS A 42 -15.69 3.19 0.12
C LYS A 42 -14.35 2.59 0.53
N LEU A 43 -13.44 3.40 1.08
CA LEU A 43 -12.15 2.92 1.56
C LEU A 43 -12.34 1.92 2.71
N LYS A 44 -13.26 2.20 3.63
CA LYS A 44 -13.55 1.35 4.79
C LYS A 44 -14.14 -0.02 4.45
N ASP A 45 -14.52 -0.26 3.20
CA ASP A 45 -15.03 -1.56 2.74
C ASP A 45 -13.92 -2.39 2.06
N GLN A 46 -12.72 -1.82 1.87
CA GLN A 46 -11.59 -2.51 1.24
C GLN A 46 -10.77 -3.32 2.24
N ARG A 47 -10.00 -4.29 1.72
CA ARG A 47 -9.00 -5.07 2.45
C ARG A 47 -7.65 -4.92 1.78
N TYR A 48 -6.68 -4.42 2.53
CA TYR A 48 -5.38 -3.96 2.03
C TYR A 48 -4.30 -4.98 2.38
N VAL A 49 -3.72 -5.62 1.37
CA VAL A 49 -2.58 -6.53 1.56
C VAL A 49 -1.31 -5.82 1.12
N PHE A 50 -0.32 -5.80 2.00
CA PHE A 50 1.00 -5.23 1.74
C PHE A 50 2.03 -6.33 1.61
N PHE A 51 2.74 -6.38 0.50
CA PHE A 51 3.88 -7.26 0.30
C PHE A 51 5.18 -6.46 0.36
N GLY A 52 5.94 -6.61 1.46
CA GLY A 52 7.12 -5.81 1.74
C GLY A 52 6.83 -4.68 2.73
N PHE A 53 6.52 -5.03 3.98
CA PHE A 53 6.18 -4.07 5.03
C PHE A 53 7.40 -3.43 5.70
N GLY A 54 8.17 -2.68 4.90
CA GLY A 54 9.29 -1.84 5.35
C GLY A 54 8.86 -0.39 5.64
N GLN A 55 9.76 0.58 5.44
CA GLN A 55 9.49 2.00 5.71
C GLN A 55 8.44 2.61 4.78
N ALA A 56 8.50 2.31 3.48
CA ALA A 56 7.49 2.74 2.52
C ALA A 56 6.12 2.16 2.87
N GLY A 57 6.04 0.84 3.09
CA GLY A 57 4.81 0.15 3.53
C GLY A 57 4.22 0.75 4.80
N TYR A 58 5.05 1.06 5.80
CA TYR A 58 4.64 1.76 7.02
C TYR A 58 4.08 3.17 6.74
N GLY A 59 4.74 3.95 5.89
CA GLY A 59 4.27 5.29 5.51
C GLY A 59 2.90 5.28 4.83
N ILE A 60 2.71 4.34 3.90
CA ILE A 60 1.43 4.11 3.21
C ILE A 60 0.36 3.66 4.21
N ALA A 61 0.67 2.71 5.09
CA ALA A 61 -0.28 2.19 6.06
C ALA A 61 -0.75 3.26 7.06
N ASN A 62 0.12 4.15 7.54
CA ASN A 62 -0.30 5.27 8.40
C ASN A 62 -1.21 6.25 7.66
N THR A 63 -0.89 6.56 6.41
CA THR A 63 -1.72 7.45 5.59
C THR A 63 -3.12 6.85 5.38
N LEU A 64 -3.19 5.54 5.10
CA LEU A 64 -4.45 4.80 5.00
C LEU A 64 -5.22 4.77 6.32
N VAL A 65 -4.57 4.53 7.46
CA VAL A 65 -5.24 4.55 8.78
C VAL A 65 -5.90 5.89 9.03
N ASN A 66 -5.20 7.00 8.77
CA ASN A 66 -5.78 8.34 8.92
C ASN A 66 -7.01 8.53 8.03
N ALA A 67 -6.94 8.13 6.76
CA ALA A 67 -8.06 8.23 5.83
C ALA A 67 -9.25 7.33 6.23
N LEU A 68 -8.99 6.13 6.71
CA LEU A 68 -10.01 5.19 7.20
C LEU A 68 -10.71 5.73 8.46
N MET A 69 -9.97 6.40 9.33
CA MET A 69 -10.54 7.09 10.48
C MET A 69 -11.44 8.27 10.08
N GLU A 70 -11.07 9.00 9.02
CA GLU A 70 -11.92 10.05 8.44
C GLU A 70 -13.23 9.49 7.82
N GLU A 71 -13.25 8.22 7.40
CA GLU A 71 -14.47 7.51 7.00
C GLU A 71 -15.29 6.92 8.17
N GLY A 72 -14.87 7.24 9.41
CA GLY A 72 -15.58 6.93 10.65
C GLY A 72 -15.15 5.65 11.37
N LEU A 73 -14.04 5.02 10.97
CA LEU A 73 -13.50 3.88 11.70
C LEU A 73 -12.71 4.31 12.94
N SER A 74 -12.73 3.48 13.98
CA SER A 74 -11.73 3.58 15.03
C SER A 74 -10.33 3.23 14.50
N ILE A 75 -9.29 3.67 15.21
CA ILE A 75 -7.91 3.30 14.87
C ILE A 75 -7.69 1.78 14.84
N ARG A 76 -8.40 1.03 15.71
CA ARG A 76 -8.32 -0.43 15.76
C ARG A 76 -8.90 -1.06 14.50
N GLU A 77 -10.12 -0.67 14.14
CA GLU A 77 -10.82 -1.16 12.93
C GLU A 77 -10.09 -0.77 11.64
N ALA A 78 -9.45 0.40 11.60
CA ALA A 78 -8.64 0.83 10.46
C ALA A 78 -7.41 -0.08 10.29
N LYS A 79 -6.72 -0.40 11.38
CA LYS A 79 -5.56 -1.30 11.37
C LYS A 79 -5.93 -2.74 11.04
N GLU A 80 -7.07 -3.24 11.53
CA GLU A 80 -7.59 -4.59 11.24
C GLU A 80 -7.84 -4.85 9.75
N ARG A 81 -7.92 -3.80 8.92
CA ARG A 81 -8.08 -3.90 7.45
C ARG A 81 -6.77 -3.98 6.68
N ILE A 82 -5.64 -3.78 7.35
CA ILE A 82 -4.30 -3.72 6.78
C ILE A 82 -3.55 -4.98 7.15
N TYR A 83 -3.18 -5.79 6.14
CA TYR A 83 -2.48 -7.05 6.31
C TYR A 83 -1.03 -6.92 5.83
N PRO A 84 -0.09 -6.62 6.73
CA PRO A 84 1.32 -6.46 6.40
C PRO A 84 2.06 -7.79 6.26
N LEU A 85 2.72 -8.03 5.12
CA LEU A 85 3.71 -9.10 4.97
C LEU A 85 5.14 -8.55 5.02
N GLY A 86 5.92 -9.07 5.97
CA GLY A 86 7.37 -8.90 6.05
C GLY A 86 8.13 -10.06 5.40
N HIS A 87 9.42 -10.19 5.72
CA HIS A 87 10.26 -11.28 5.21
C HIS A 87 9.77 -12.67 5.64
N SER A 88 9.20 -12.78 6.85
CA SER A 88 8.73 -14.04 7.42
C SER A 88 7.27 -14.38 7.10
N GLY A 89 6.61 -13.61 6.23
CA GLY A 89 5.17 -13.72 5.94
C GLY A 89 4.35 -12.64 6.64
N LEU A 90 3.05 -12.90 6.85
CA LEU A 90 2.15 -12.01 7.59
C LEU A 90 2.74 -11.65 8.96
N VAL A 91 2.78 -10.36 9.30
CA VAL A 91 3.28 -9.89 10.59
C VAL A 91 2.27 -10.22 11.68
N LEU A 92 2.68 -11.08 12.61
CA LEU A 92 1.90 -11.45 13.79
C LEU A 92 2.55 -10.93 15.07
N ASP A 93 1.75 -10.78 16.12
CA ASP A 93 2.17 -10.21 17.40
C ASP A 93 3.08 -11.13 18.23
N ASP A 94 3.05 -12.43 17.96
CA ASP A 94 3.91 -13.45 18.54
C ASP A 94 5.25 -13.64 17.79
N MET A 95 5.51 -12.83 16.76
CA MET A 95 6.76 -12.85 15.99
C MET A 95 7.74 -11.79 16.47
N LYS A 96 9.04 -12.03 16.23
CA LYS A 96 10.05 -10.98 16.34
C LYS A 96 9.89 -9.99 15.19
N THR A 97 9.33 -8.82 15.49
CA THR A 97 9.03 -7.77 14.50
C THR A 97 9.82 -6.50 14.77
N HIS A 98 9.91 -5.61 13.79
CA HIS A 98 10.42 -4.27 14.04
C HIS A 98 9.37 -3.41 14.76
N GLU A 99 9.80 -2.45 15.58
CA GLU A 99 8.90 -1.57 16.37
C GLU A 99 7.80 -0.91 15.53
N TYR A 100 8.09 -0.53 14.28
CA TYR A 100 7.13 0.11 13.39
C TYR A 100 6.08 -0.87 12.82
N GLN A 101 6.30 -2.17 12.91
CA GLN A 101 5.38 -3.21 12.45
C GLN A 101 4.42 -3.65 13.56
N VAL A 102 4.84 -3.59 14.83
CA VAL A 102 4.03 -3.94 16.01
C VAL A 102 2.61 -3.34 15.96
N PRO A 103 2.40 -2.05 15.61
CA PRO A 103 1.07 -1.46 15.59
C PRO A 103 0.11 -2.03 14.54
N PHE A 104 0.62 -2.83 13.60
CA PHE A 104 -0.13 -3.47 12.49
C PHE A 104 -0.07 -5.00 12.56
N ALA A 105 0.54 -5.56 13.61
CA ALA A 105 0.62 -6.99 13.80
C ALA A 105 -0.78 -7.56 14.11
N HIS A 106 -1.11 -8.68 13.49
CA HIS A 106 -2.34 -9.42 13.79
C HIS A 106 -2.11 -10.45 14.88
N LYS A 107 -3.18 -10.83 15.58
CA LYS A 107 -3.12 -11.92 16.54
C LYS A 107 -3.10 -13.26 15.84
N ARG A 108 -2.35 -14.23 16.36
CA ARG A 108 -2.31 -15.60 15.81
C ARG A 108 -3.70 -16.24 15.75
N GLU A 109 -4.55 -15.97 16.74
CA GLU A 109 -5.89 -16.55 16.83
C GLU A 109 -6.80 -16.07 15.70
N GLU A 110 -6.64 -14.82 15.25
CA GLU A 110 -7.42 -14.21 14.15
C GLU A 110 -7.21 -14.92 12.80
N VAL A 111 -6.06 -15.61 12.66
CA VAL A 111 -5.63 -16.26 11.42
C VAL A 111 -5.52 -17.77 11.53
N SER A 112 -5.85 -18.34 12.68
CA SER A 112 -5.72 -19.78 12.98
C SER A 112 -6.55 -20.69 12.06
N GLY A 113 -7.71 -20.21 11.58
CA GLY A 113 -8.59 -20.94 10.67
C GLY A 113 -8.29 -20.74 9.17
N TRP A 114 -7.18 -20.07 8.84
CA TRP A 114 -6.85 -19.77 7.44
C TRP A 114 -6.40 -21.01 6.68
N LYS A 115 -6.76 -21.08 5.40
CA LYS A 115 -6.25 -22.10 4.48
C LYS A 115 -4.85 -21.68 4.05
N LEU A 116 -3.85 -22.49 4.40
CA LEU A 116 -2.45 -22.22 4.09
C LEU A 116 -1.94 -23.19 3.03
N GLN A 117 -1.10 -22.69 2.11
CA GLN A 117 -0.33 -23.55 1.20
C GLN A 117 0.76 -24.34 1.94
N LYS A 118 1.27 -23.81 3.06
CA LYS A 118 2.31 -24.43 3.87
C LYS A 118 2.06 -24.19 5.35
N ASP A 119 2.09 -25.24 6.14
CA ASP A 119 1.87 -25.16 7.59
C ASP A 119 2.91 -24.26 8.27
N GLY A 120 2.42 -23.43 9.20
CA GLY A 120 3.24 -22.54 10.02
C GLY A 120 3.76 -21.29 9.30
N GLN A 121 3.49 -21.10 8.00
CA GLN A 121 3.88 -19.92 7.24
C GLN A 121 2.69 -19.31 6.51
N ILE A 122 2.36 -18.07 6.82
CA ILE A 122 1.27 -17.34 6.15
C ILE A 122 1.88 -16.50 5.02
N GLY A 123 1.82 -17.04 3.80
CA GLY A 123 2.39 -16.43 2.61
C GLY A 123 1.50 -15.34 1.98
N LEU A 124 1.99 -14.75 0.88
CA LEU A 124 1.27 -13.74 0.12
C LEU A 124 -0.06 -14.28 -0.44
N PHE A 125 -0.01 -15.42 -1.12
CA PHE A 125 -1.20 -16.04 -1.67
C PHE A 125 -2.22 -16.38 -0.58
N ASP A 126 -1.78 -16.99 0.53
CA ASP A 126 -2.63 -17.30 1.68
C ASP A 126 -3.31 -16.04 2.23
N THR A 127 -2.56 -14.96 2.38
CA THR A 127 -3.09 -13.69 2.88
C THR A 127 -4.13 -13.12 1.91
N VAL A 128 -3.83 -13.09 0.61
CA VAL A 128 -4.77 -12.61 -0.41
C VAL A 128 -6.04 -13.44 -0.45
N LEU A 129 -5.92 -14.76 -0.36
CA LEU A 129 -7.04 -15.70 -0.35
C LEU A 129 -7.94 -15.52 0.87
N ASN A 130 -7.37 -15.58 2.08
CA ASN A 130 -8.15 -15.65 3.32
C ASN A 130 -8.73 -14.28 3.71
N THR A 131 -8.06 -13.18 3.38
CA THR A 131 -8.57 -11.83 3.66
C THR A 131 -9.60 -11.35 2.63
N ARG A 132 -9.72 -12.06 1.50
CA ARG A 132 -10.43 -11.60 0.30
C ARG A 132 -9.96 -10.21 -0.13
N ALA A 133 -8.64 -10.05 -0.22
CA ALA A 133 -7.99 -8.78 -0.54
C ALA A 133 -8.60 -8.10 -1.77
N THR A 134 -8.81 -6.79 -1.67
CA THR A 134 -9.32 -5.96 -2.78
C THR A 134 -8.29 -4.95 -3.27
N VAL A 135 -7.30 -4.62 -2.42
CA VAL A 135 -6.17 -3.77 -2.74
C VAL A 135 -4.87 -4.52 -2.38
N LEU A 136 -3.97 -4.64 -3.34
CA LEU A 136 -2.67 -5.30 -3.19
C LEU A 136 -1.54 -4.32 -3.48
N ILE A 137 -0.62 -4.17 -2.53
CA ILE A 137 0.43 -3.13 -2.55
C ILE A 137 1.79 -3.79 -2.40
N GLY A 138 2.67 -3.60 -3.38
CA GLY A 138 4.01 -4.18 -3.43
C GLY A 138 5.09 -3.12 -3.20
N THR A 139 5.87 -3.29 -2.13
CA THR A 139 7.02 -2.43 -1.79
C THR A 139 8.22 -3.28 -1.33
N SER A 140 8.34 -4.48 -1.86
CA SER A 140 9.28 -5.54 -1.40
C SER A 140 10.62 -5.55 -2.15
N GLY A 141 10.63 -5.11 -3.41
CA GLY A 141 11.74 -5.31 -4.34
C GLY A 141 11.91 -6.76 -4.82
N VAL A 142 10.97 -7.66 -4.55
CA VAL A 142 11.00 -9.04 -5.02
C VAL A 142 10.28 -9.12 -6.37
N SER A 143 11.07 -9.25 -7.42
CA SER A 143 10.58 -9.34 -8.80
C SER A 143 9.64 -10.54 -8.98
N GLY A 144 8.50 -10.32 -9.63
CA GLY A 144 7.54 -11.39 -9.95
C GLY A 144 6.80 -11.99 -8.75
N ALA A 145 6.89 -11.37 -7.56
CA ALA A 145 6.18 -11.86 -6.37
C ALA A 145 4.65 -11.86 -6.52
N PHE A 146 4.09 -10.95 -7.32
CA PHE A 146 2.68 -10.97 -7.69
C PHE A 146 2.52 -11.93 -8.87
N GLY A 147 2.66 -13.22 -8.57
CA GLY A 147 2.52 -14.32 -9.51
C GLY A 147 1.10 -14.44 -10.07
N GLU A 148 0.95 -15.26 -11.12
CA GLU A 148 -0.33 -15.47 -11.81
C GLU A 148 -1.43 -15.97 -10.86
N ASP A 149 -1.09 -16.82 -9.89
CA ASP A 149 -2.00 -17.35 -8.87
C ASP A 149 -2.52 -16.24 -7.95
N VAL A 150 -1.63 -15.38 -7.44
CA VAL A 150 -1.97 -14.23 -6.61
C VAL A 150 -2.87 -13.26 -7.38
N LEU A 151 -2.49 -12.91 -8.62
CA LEU A 151 -3.23 -11.96 -9.44
C LEU A 151 -4.61 -12.51 -9.84
N LYS A 152 -4.71 -13.79 -10.23
CA LYS A 152 -6.00 -14.44 -10.47
C LYS A 152 -6.86 -14.46 -9.20
N GLN A 153 -6.26 -14.70 -8.04
CA GLN A 153 -6.99 -14.68 -6.78
C GLN A 153 -7.52 -13.28 -6.45
N MET A 154 -6.75 -12.21 -6.72
CA MET A 154 -7.25 -10.83 -6.63
C MET A 154 -8.48 -10.62 -7.51
N GLY A 155 -8.46 -11.10 -8.76
CA GLY A 155 -9.59 -11.03 -9.69
C GLY A 155 -10.81 -11.88 -9.28
N LYS A 156 -10.63 -12.90 -8.44
CA LYS A 156 -11.72 -13.69 -7.84
C LYS A 156 -12.32 -13.01 -6.60
N ASN A 157 -11.51 -12.27 -5.84
CA ASN A 157 -11.92 -11.62 -4.60
C ASN A 157 -12.81 -10.39 -4.85
N THR A 158 -12.56 -9.66 -5.94
CA THR A 158 -13.29 -8.45 -6.30
C THR A 158 -13.32 -8.29 -7.81
N GLU A 159 -14.41 -7.74 -8.35
CA GLU A 159 -14.56 -7.56 -9.80
C GLU A 159 -13.47 -6.65 -10.40
N ARG A 160 -13.11 -5.58 -9.68
CA ARG A 160 -12.13 -4.58 -10.11
C ARG A 160 -11.01 -4.42 -9.07
N PRO A 161 -10.04 -5.35 -8.98
CA PRO A 161 -8.98 -5.28 -7.97
C PRO A 161 -8.06 -4.07 -8.20
N VAL A 162 -7.55 -3.50 -7.11
CA VAL A 162 -6.51 -2.47 -7.17
C VAL A 162 -5.17 -3.11 -6.89
N ILE A 163 -4.22 -3.01 -7.82
CA ILE A 163 -2.91 -3.64 -7.74
C ILE A 163 -1.86 -2.55 -7.92
N LEU A 164 -0.94 -2.41 -6.98
CA LEU A 164 0.11 -1.40 -7.00
C LEU A 164 1.47 -2.09 -6.89
N ALA A 165 2.25 -2.12 -7.97
CA ALA A 165 3.59 -2.71 -8.01
C ALA A 165 4.64 -1.59 -7.96
N LEU A 166 5.01 -1.16 -6.76
CA LEU A 166 5.70 0.11 -6.51
C LEU A 166 7.22 -0.01 -6.45
N SER A 167 7.75 -1.24 -6.48
CA SER A 167 9.18 -1.44 -6.38
C SER A 167 9.95 -0.96 -7.61
N ASN A 168 11.05 -0.26 -7.34
CA ASN A 168 11.92 0.33 -8.35
C ASN A 168 13.30 -0.35 -8.38
N PRO A 169 14.00 -0.36 -9.53
CA PRO A 169 13.51 0.00 -10.87
C PRO A 169 12.62 -1.11 -11.47
N THR A 170 12.19 -1.00 -12.73
CA THR A 170 11.27 -1.94 -13.42
C THR A 170 11.56 -3.43 -13.18
N LYS A 171 12.83 -3.85 -13.17
CA LYS A 171 13.26 -5.25 -12.90
C LYS A 171 12.94 -5.77 -11.49
N LYS A 172 12.61 -4.87 -10.55
CA LYS A 172 12.26 -5.15 -9.16
C LYS A 172 10.75 -5.06 -8.91
N SER A 173 9.96 -4.69 -9.92
CA SER A 173 8.51 -4.62 -9.84
C SER A 173 7.92 -5.99 -9.48
N GLU A 174 6.95 -6.01 -8.56
CA GLU A 174 6.31 -7.24 -8.09
C GLU A 174 5.56 -7.97 -9.21
N CYS A 175 5.04 -7.26 -10.20
CA CYS A 175 4.55 -7.80 -11.48
C CYS A 175 4.71 -6.77 -12.60
N THR A 176 4.50 -7.21 -13.84
CA THR A 176 4.25 -6.29 -14.96
C THR A 176 2.77 -5.89 -15.01
N PRO A 177 2.43 -4.70 -15.54
CA PRO A 177 1.04 -4.32 -15.77
C PRO A 177 0.29 -5.27 -16.71
N GLU A 178 0.99 -5.84 -17.70
CA GLU A 178 0.43 -6.85 -18.60
C GLU A 178 0.02 -8.13 -17.87
N ALA A 179 0.86 -8.63 -16.97
CA ALA A 179 0.53 -9.80 -16.15
C ALA A 179 -0.69 -9.53 -15.26
N ALA A 180 -0.74 -8.37 -14.61
CA ALA A 180 -1.87 -7.97 -13.77
C ALA A 180 -3.17 -7.85 -14.57
N SER A 181 -3.13 -7.17 -15.72
CA SER A 181 -4.28 -7.02 -16.60
C SER A 181 -4.79 -8.38 -17.08
N LYS A 182 -3.91 -9.21 -17.67
CA LYS A 182 -4.27 -10.53 -18.20
C LYS A 182 -4.88 -11.43 -17.14
N ALA A 183 -4.25 -11.52 -15.96
CA ALA A 183 -4.71 -12.40 -14.88
C ALA A 183 -6.04 -11.95 -14.25
N THR A 184 -6.42 -10.68 -14.42
CA THR A 184 -7.66 -10.10 -13.89
C THR A 184 -8.70 -9.82 -14.98
N ASN A 185 -8.55 -10.42 -16.17
CA ASN A 185 -9.44 -10.23 -17.32
C ASN A 185 -9.60 -8.74 -17.71
N GLU A 186 -8.51 -7.99 -17.68
CA GLU A 186 -8.43 -6.56 -17.98
C GLU A 186 -9.22 -5.67 -17.00
N LYS A 187 -9.71 -6.19 -15.86
CA LYS A 187 -10.58 -5.44 -14.94
C LYS A 187 -9.84 -4.73 -13.79
N CYS A 188 -8.53 -4.95 -13.62
CA CYS A 188 -7.80 -4.31 -12.53
C CYS A 188 -7.59 -2.81 -12.75
N PHE A 189 -7.51 -2.07 -11.65
CA PHE A 189 -6.76 -0.82 -11.59
C PHE A 189 -5.30 -1.16 -11.28
N ILE A 190 -4.37 -0.69 -12.09
CA ILE A 190 -2.93 -0.93 -11.92
C ILE A 190 -2.17 0.39 -11.94
N ALA A 191 -1.20 0.54 -11.03
CA ALA A 191 -0.19 1.58 -11.09
C ALA A 191 1.17 1.03 -10.65
N THR A 192 2.24 1.64 -11.10
CA THR A 192 3.61 1.16 -10.88
C THR A 192 4.53 2.24 -10.34
N GLY A 193 5.62 1.84 -9.68
CA GLY A 193 6.67 2.78 -9.26
C GLY A 193 7.52 3.27 -10.43
N SER A 194 7.83 2.36 -11.36
CA SER A 194 8.63 2.63 -12.56
C SER A 194 7.76 2.73 -13.82
N PRO A 195 8.23 3.39 -14.90
CA PRO A 195 7.54 3.40 -16.20
C PRO A 195 7.42 2.01 -16.80
N PHE A 196 6.28 1.75 -17.43
CA PHE A 196 6.01 0.61 -18.29
C PHE A 196 5.34 1.07 -19.60
N PRO A 197 5.42 0.28 -20.68
CA PRO A 197 4.64 0.50 -21.88
C PRO A 197 3.12 0.53 -21.58
N PRO A 198 2.31 1.14 -22.45
CA PRO A 198 0.85 1.02 -22.38
C PRO A 198 0.38 -0.43 -22.32
N VAL A 199 -0.75 -0.66 -21.68
CA VAL A 199 -1.37 -1.98 -21.53
C VAL A 199 -2.88 -1.85 -21.67
N LYS A 200 -3.52 -2.91 -22.18
CA LYS A 200 -4.97 -2.97 -22.29
C LYS A 200 -5.62 -3.15 -20.92
N ILE A 201 -6.48 -2.22 -20.52
CA ILE A 201 -7.25 -2.21 -19.27
C ILE A 201 -8.66 -1.75 -19.61
N MET A 202 -9.67 -2.43 -19.07
CA MET A 202 -11.09 -2.15 -19.31
C MET A 202 -11.42 -2.10 -20.81
N GLY A 203 -10.81 -2.97 -21.62
CA GLY A 203 -11.00 -3.00 -23.07
C GLY A 203 -10.22 -1.96 -23.88
N ILE A 204 -9.51 -1.02 -23.24
CA ILE A 204 -8.83 0.11 -23.90
C ILE A 204 -7.33 0.04 -23.61
N GLU A 205 -6.50 0.32 -24.62
CA GLU A 205 -5.06 0.50 -24.41
C GLU A 205 -4.79 1.83 -23.70
N GLN A 206 -4.18 1.77 -22.52
CA GLN A 206 -3.98 2.93 -21.65
C GLN A 206 -2.53 3.01 -21.17
N LYS A 207 -2.04 4.24 -21.01
CA LYS A 207 -0.76 4.49 -20.36
C LYS A 207 -0.84 4.04 -18.90
N VAL A 208 0.13 3.26 -18.44
CA VAL A 208 0.20 2.82 -17.04
C VAL A 208 0.51 4.03 -16.14
N PRO A 209 -0.35 4.34 -15.16
CA PRO A 209 -0.09 5.39 -14.18
C PRO A 209 1.16 5.07 -13.35
N GLN A 210 1.98 6.09 -13.11
CA GLN A 210 3.10 6.00 -12.16
C GLN A 210 2.70 6.60 -10.82
N CYS A 211 2.89 5.82 -9.76
CA CYS A 211 2.71 6.22 -8.39
C CYS A 211 4.02 6.87 -7.89
N ASN A 212 4.25 8.12 -8.31
CA ASN A 212 5.51 8.84 -8.07
C ASN A 212 5.29 10.00 -7.09
N ASN A 213 6.09 10.04 -6.02
CA ASN A 213 6.01 11.07 -4.98
C ASN A 213 6.29 12.50 -5.48
N MET A 214 6.79 12.68 -6.71
CA MET A 214 6.83 13.97 -7.42
C MET A 214 5.46 14.68 -7.48
N TYR A 215 4.34 13.96 -7.45
CA TYR A 215 3.01 14.57 -7.39
C TYR A 215 2.66 15.17 -6.01
N ILE A 216 3.47 14.93 -4.98
CA ILE A 216 3.18 15.32 -3.60
C ILE A 216 4.19 16.35 -3.08
N PHE A 217 5.48 15.99 -3.00
CA PHE A 217 6.45 16.80 -2.26
C PHE A 217 6.58 18.25 -2.75
N PRO A 218 6.45 18.59 -4.06
CA PRO A 218 6.52 19.98 -4.48
C PRO A 218 5.38 20.82 -3.89
N GLY A 219 4.16 20.28 -3.89
CA GLY A 219 2.98 20.96 -3.35
C GLY A 219 3.05 21.10 -1.83
N VAL A 220 3.43 20.03 -1.12
CA VAL A 220 3.62 20.06 0.33
C VAL A 220 4.74 21.05 0.73
N GLY A 221 5.86 21.05 0.01
CA GLY A 221 6.97 21.95 0.24
C GLY A 221 6.59 23.42 0.02
N LEU A 222 5.93 23.72 -1.11
CA LEU A 222 5.43 25.07 -1.40
C LEU A 222 4.45 25.56 -0.34
N GLY A 223 3.48 24.72 0.06
CA GLY A 223 2.52 25.03 1.11
C GLY A 223 3.19 25.30 2.46
N ALA A 224 4.19 24.51 2.83
CA ALA A 224 4.96 24.72 4.05
C ALA A 224 5.73 26.05 4.05
N ILE A 225 6.34 26.42 2.91
CA ILE A 225 7.07 27.68 2.74
C ILE A 225 6.13 28.88 2.86
N ILE A 226 5.02 28.89 2.12
CA ILE A 226 4.09 30.03 2.08
C ILE A 226 3.37 30.22 3.42
N SER A 227 2.96 29.13 4.07
CA SER A 227 2.29 29.19 5.38
C SER A 227 3.23 29.46 6.54
N MET A 228 4.55 29.40 6.31
CA MET A 228 5.58 29.43 7.36
C MET A 228 5.27 28.43 8.49
N THR A 229 4.73 27.26 8.15
CA THR A 229 4.35 26.28 9.16
C THR A 229 5.59 25.82 9.94
N PRO A 230 5.53 25.75 11.29
CA PRO A 230 6.64 25.26 12.08
C PRO A 230 6.86 23.75 11.89
N LYS A 231 5.85 23.02 11.37
CA LYS A 231 5.92 21.57 11.16
C LYS A 231 5.04 21.09 10.01
N VAL A 232 5.51 20.02 9.36
CA VAL A 232 4.72 19.26 8.38
C VAL A 232 4.06 18.09 9.11
N THR A 233 2.72 18.05 9.12
CA THR A 233 1.95 17.01 9.81
C THR A 233 1.49 15.91 8.87
N ASP A 234 1.19 14.71 9.40
CA ASP A 234 0.65 13.62 8.57
C ASP A 234 -0.70 13.99 7.93
N LYS A 235 -1.50 14.84 8.60
CA LYS A 235 -2.75 15.38 8.03
C LYS A 235 -2.52 16.25 6.79
N MET A 236 -1.38 16.94 6.69
CA MET A 236 -1.04 17.70 5.48
C MET A 236 -0.78 16.77 4.29
N PHE A 237 -0.16 15.61 4.53
CA PHE A 237 0.03 14.58 3.50
C PHE A 237 -1.29 13.91 3.11
N THR A 238 -2.15 13.59 4.07
CA THR A 238 -3.52 13.10 3.79
C THR A 238 -4.32 14.12 2.97
N ALA A 239 -4.24 15.41 3.30
CA ALA A 239 -4.88 16.48 2.54
C ALA A 239 -4.32 16.61 1.12
N ALA A 240 -2.99 16.53 0.96
CA ALA A 240 -2.34 16.57 -0.36
C ALA A 240 -2.68 15.36 -1.25
N SER A 241 -3.29 14.31 -0.70
CA SER A 241 -3.65 13.08 -1.42
C SER A 241 -5.09 13.05 -1.92
N LYS A 242 -5.90 14.07 -1.60
CA LYS A 242 -7.32 14.17 -1.97
C LYS A 242 -7.54 15.29 -2.97
#